data_AF-A0AAV5ADI6-F1
#
_entry.id   AF-A0AAV5ADI6-F1
#
_cell.length_a   1.000
_cell.length_b   1.000
_cell.length_c   1.000
_cell.angle_alpha   90.00
_cell.angle_beta   90.00
_cell.angle_gamma   90.00
#
_symmetry.space_group_name_H-M   'P 1'
#
loop_
_entity.id
_entity.type
_entity.pdbx_description
1 polymer ?
#
loop_
_entity_poly.entity_id
_entity_poly.type
_entity_poly.pdbx_seq_one_letter_code
_entity_poly.pdbx_strand_id
1 'polypeptide(L)'
;MSRQNRSAHMEQEAWFYDELEQVQGIAVPRCYGLFQAHIEEGAEVKTWNDEKDSESDDSDDSDQVAESDQSDGDGFAGANANESEGEKIPEMPTPDPTLLSILLLERLGERMPVGESLDHIKDDVHEIYNDLSRLGIEHLDIRWSNILSVIQDPDDESSGTVCPNHGHAHQWRVIDFDVARKTNGTIIYMDKCAGSWLVRLFLNLPKGRIIEPWD
;
A
#
# COMPACT_ATOMS: atom_id res chain seq x y z
N MET A 1 -2.96 -4.20 8.25
CA MET A 1 -3.95 -4.85 7.36
C MET A 1 -3.51 -6.28 7.14
N SER A 2 -4.30 -7.28 7.56
CA SER A 2 -4.05 -8.68 7.23
C SER A 2 -4.85 -9.02 5.96
N ARG A 3 -4.20 -9.59 4.94
CA ARG A 3 -4.84 -10.02 3.68
C ARG A 3 -4.26 -11.37 3.27
N GLN A 4 -5.12 -12.35 3.04
CA GLN A 4 -4.71 -13.69 2.60
C GLN A 4 -4.12 -13.64 1.18
N ASN A 5 -3.19 -14.56 0.87
CA ASN A 5 -2.62 -14.77 -0.46
C ASN A 5 -1.88 -13.57 -1.08
N ARG A 6 -1.25 -12.72 -0.25
CA ARG A 6 -0.48 -11.54 -0.71
C ARG A 6 1.01 -11.57 -0.34
N SER A 7 1.58 -12.73 0.00
CA SER A 7 3.01 -12.83 0.36
C SER A 7 3.92 -12.26 -0.74
N ALA A 8 3.65 -12.57 -2.01
CA ALA A 8 4.42 -12.06 -3.15
C ALA A 8 4.38 -10.52 -3.27
N HIS A 9 3.21 -9.90 -3.04
CA HIS A 9 3.08 -8.44 -3.03
C HIS A 9 3.86 -7.80 -1.88
N MET A 10 3.87 -8.45 -0.71
CA MET A 10 4.60 -7.97 0.45
C MET A 10 6.12 -8.12 0.29
N GLU A 11 6.59 -9.20 -0.35
CA GLU A 11 7.99 -9.37 -0.72
C GLU A 11 8.44 -8.30 -1.73
N GLN A 12 7.60 -8.01 -2.72
CA GLN A 12 7.85 -6.92 -3.66
C GLN A 12 7.93 -5.56 -2.96
N GLU A 13 6.97 -5.26 -2.07
CA GLU A 13 7.00 -4.03 -1.30
C GLU A 13 8.27 -3.94 -0.42
N ALA A 14 8.64 -5.02 0.28
CA ALA A 14 9.85 -5.08 1.08
C ALA A 14 11.11 -4.81 0.25
N TRP A 15 11.19 -5.38 -0.95
CA TRP A 15 12.30 -5.13 -1.88
C TRP A 15 12.39 -3.66 -2.30
N PHE A 16 11.26 -2.97 -2.48
CA PHE A 16 11.28 -1.53 -2.76
C PHE A 16 11.82 -0.72 -1.58
N TYR A 17 11.55 -1.11 -0.35
CA TYR A 17 12.15 -0.44 0.80
C TYR A 17 13.68 -0.57 0.80
N ASP A 18 14.24 -1.71 0.41
CA ASP A 18 15.70 -1.86 0.24
C ASP A 18 16.25 -0.89 -0.83
N GLU A 19 15.57 -0.76 -1.97
CA GLU A 19 15.94 0.20 -3.02
C GLU A 19 15.79 1.67 -2.59
N LEU A 20 14.92 1.92 -1.61
CA LEU A 20 14.62 3.25 -1.05
C LEU A 20 15.46 3.58 0.19
N GLU A 21 16.49 2.78 0.53
CA GLU A 21 17.31 2.95 1.75
C GLU A 21 17.76 4.40 1.98
N GLN A 22 18.14 5.12 0.91
CA GLN A 22 18.63 6.50 0.98
C GLN A 22 17.59 7.54 1.39
N VAL A 23 16.30 7.21 1.27
CA VAL A 23 15.17 8.12 1.57
C VAL A 23 14.25 7.57 2.66
N GLN A 24 14.61 6.46 3.30
CA GLN A 24 13.93 5.94 4.48
C GLN A 24 14.05 6.89 5.67
N GLY A 25 12.93 7.16 6.34
CA GLY A 25 12.82 8.17 7.39
C GLY A 25 12.82 9.61 6.87
N ILE A 26 12.84 9.82 5.55
CA ILE A 26 12.82 11.14 4.89
C ILE A 26 11.57 11.29 4.02
N ALA A 27 11.44 10.45 2.99
CA ALA A 27 10.34 10.50 2.01
C ALA A 27 9.41 9.29 2.15
N VAL A 28 9.94 8.17 2.65
CA VAL A 28 9.23 6.92 2.93
C VAL A 28 9.53 6.47 4.37
N PRO A 29 8.69 5.65 5.02
CA PRO A 29 8.99 5.19 6.36
C PRO A 29 10.27 4.35 6.40
N ARG A 30 10.94 4.30 7.56
CA ARG A 30 11.96 3.28 7.82
C ARG A 30 11.35 1.89 7.73
N CYS A 31 12.04 0.98 7.06
CA CYS A 31 11.70 -0.44 7.02
C CYS A 31 12.62 -1.20 7.97
N TYR A 32 12.01 -1.91 8.92
CA TYR A 32 12.72 -2.74 9.89
C TYR A 32 12.85 -4.20 9.44
N GLY A 33 12.24 -4.54 8.30
CA GLY A 33 12.37 -5.82 7.63
C GLY A 33 11.06 -6.56 7.40
N LEU A 34 11.15 -7.57 6.54
CA LEU A 34 10.11 -8.56 6.29
C LEU A 34 10.39 -9.81 7.14
N PHE A 35 9.40 -10.22 7.94
CA PHE A 35 9.45 -11.40 8.77
C PHE A 35 8.45 -12.42 8.26
N GLN A 36 8.88 -13.67 8.15
CA GLN A 36 8.06 -14.76 7.66
C GLN A 36 8.06 -15.92 8.65
N ALA A 37 6.89 -16.50 8.89
CA ALA A 37 6.71 -17.64 9.77
C ALA A 37 5.65 -18.58 9.21
N HIS A 38 5.85 -19.89 9.38
CA HIS A 38 4.80 -20.86 9.10
C HIS A 38 3.90 -20.99 10.33
N ILE A 39 2.59 -20.88 10.13
CA ILE A 39 1.57 -21.08 11.15
C ILE A 39 0.92 -22.45 10.98
N GLU A 40 0.43 -23.02 12.08
CA GLU A 40 -0.29 -24.29 12.03
C GLU A 40 -1.57 -24.17 11.20
N GLU A 41 -1.95 -25.25 10.52
CA GLU A 41 -3.20 -25.29 9.76
C GLU A 41 -4.39 -25.09 10.72
N GLY A 42 -5.20 -24.07 10.46
CA GLY A 42 -6.30 -23.68 11.35
C GLY A 42 -5.93 -22.68 12.46
N ALA A 43 -4.69 -22.19 12.50
CA ALA A 43 -4.32 -21.11 13.42
C ALA A 43 -5.04 -19.79 13.05
N GLU A 44 -5.69 -19.17 14.02
CA GLU A 44 -6.35 -17.88 13.87
C GLU A 44 -5.39 -16.74 14.24
N VAL A 45 -5.01 -15.92 13.26
CA VAL A 45 -4.19 -14.73 13.49
C VAL A 45 -5.10 -13.56 13.82
N LYS A 46 -5.23 -13.26 15.11
CA LYS A 46 -6.00 -12.11 15.60
C LYS A 46 -5.25 -10.79 15.33
N THR A 47 -6.01 -9.76 14.98
CA THR A 47 -5.49 -8.40 14.93
C THR A 47 -5.46 -7.80 16.33
N TRP A 48 -4.57 -6.83 16.56
CA TRP A 48 -4.40 -6.18 17.86
C TRP A 48 -5.68 -5.53 18.43
N ASN A 49 -6.70 -5.30 17.59
CA ASN A 49 -7.97 -4.69 18.01
C ASN A 49 -9.03 -5.71 18.43
N ASP A 50 -8.81 -7.01 18.22
CA ASP A 50 -9.81 -8.05 18.46
C ASP A 50 -10.02 -8.34 19.96
N GLU A 51 -9.22 -7.73 20.84
CA GLU A 51 -9.32 -7.87 22.31
C GLU A 51 -10.33 -6.91 22.96
N LYS A 52 -10.92 -5.96 22.21
CA LYS A 52 -11.80 -4.92 22.79
C LYS A 52 -13.30 -5.22 22.73
N ASP A 53 -13.72 -6.31 22.09
CA ASP A 53 -15.14 -6.60 21.86
C ASP A 53 -15.70 -7.75 22.74
N SER A 54 -14.95 -8.27 23.71
CA SER A 54 -15.40 -9.42 24.52
C SER A 54 -16.07 -9.08 25.86
N GLU A 55 -16.46 -7.82 26.11
CA GLU A 55 -17.26 -7.45 27.28
C GLU A 55 -18.51 -6.64 26.90
N SER A 56 -19.53 -7.32 26.38
CA SER A 56 -20.91 -6.94 26.64
C SER A 56 -21.84 -8.15 26.62
N ASP A 57 -22.41 -8.38 27.79
CA ASP A 57 -23.48 -9.30 28.20
C ASP A 57 -24.68 -9.35 27.23
N ASP A 58 -25.14 -10.58 27.00
CA ASP A 58 -26.52 -11.05 26.88
C ASP A 58 -27.59 -10.09 26.30
N SER A 59 -27.94 -10.32 25.03
CA SER A 59 -29.35 -10.41 24.66
C SER A 59 -29.56 -11.34 23.47
N ASP A 60 -30.10 -12.50 23.79
CA ASP A 60 -30.89 -13.43 23.01
C ASP A 60 -31.81 -12.73 21.99
N ASP A 61 -31.60 -12.96 20.69
CA ASP A 61 -32.73 -13.15 19.77
C ASP A 61 -32.30 -13.98 18.55
N SER A 62 -32.94 -15.13 18.45
CA SER A 62 -32.87 -16.06 17.34
C SER A 62 -33.53 -15.49 16.09
N ASP A 63 -32.91 -15.69 14.92
CA ASP A 63 -33.71 -15.96 13.72
C ASP A 63 -32.93 -16.80 12.68
N GLN A 64 -33.56 -17.92 12.33
CA GLN A 64 -33.15 -18.88 11.32
C GLN A 64 -33.61 -18.42 9.94
N VAL A 65 -32.75 -18.55 8.92
CA VAL A 65 -33.13 -18.85 7.51
C VAL A 65 -31.85 -19.29 6.77
N ALA A 66 -31.66 -20.59 6.54
CA ALA A 66 -32.13 -21.37 5.38
C ALA A 66 -31.12 -21.37 4.21
N GLU A 67 -30.48 -22.53 4.05
CA GLU A 67 -29.69 -22.93 2.88
C GLU A 67 -30.51 -22.89 1.59
N SER A 68 -29.86 -22.55 0.47
CA SER A 68 -30.27 -23.06 -0.84
C SER A 68 -29.07 -23.22 -1.77
N ASP A 69 -28.76 -24.49 -2.06
CA ASP A 69 -28.10 -24.98 -3.26
C ASP A 69 -28.95 -24.67 -4.50
N GLN A 70 -28.32 -24.29 -5.62
CA GLN A 70 -28.42 -24.99 -6.92
C GLN A 70 -27.67 -24.27 -8.06
N SER A 71 -27.18 -25.12 -8.95
CA SER A 71 -26.33 -24.92 -10.13
C SER A 71 -27.05 -24.37 -11.37
N ASP A 72 -26.26 -24.01 -12.38
CA ASP A 72 -26.40 -24.25 -13.84
C ASP A 72 -25.80 -23.04 -14.62
N GLY A 73 -25.14 -23.13 -15.77
CA GLY A 73 -24.73 -24.26 -16.60
C GLY A 73 -24.72 -23.86 -18.08
N ASP A 74 -23.78 -23.02 -18.54
CA ASP A 74 -23.68 -22.60 -19.95
C ASP A 74 -22.21 -22.13 -20.22
N GLY A 75 -21.42 -22.62 -21.17
CA GLY A 75 -21.70 -23.36 -22.39
C GLY A 75 -21.30 -22.55 -23.63
N PHE A 76 -20.00 -22.27 -23.85
CA PHE A 76 -19.53 -21.88 -25.19
C PHE A 76 -18.14 -22.46 -25.52
N ALA A 77 -18.17 -23.56 -26.28
CA ALA A 77 -17.05 -24.05 -27.05
C ALA A 77 -16.92 -23.22 -28.35
N GLY A 78 -15.69 -22.90 -28.73
CA GLY A 78 -15.40 -22.21 -29.99
C GLY A 78 -13.90 -22.12 -30.23
N ALA A 79 -13.35 -23.18 -30.81
CA ALA A 79 -11.94 -23.36 -31.14
C ALA A 79 -11.35 -22.25 -32.03
N ASN A 80 -10.04 -21.98 -31.85
CA ASN A 80 -9.10 -22.03 -32.97
C ASN A 80 -7.68 -22.29 -32.47
N ALA A 81 -7.12 -23.37 -33.00
CA ALA A 81 -5.76 -23.81 -32.81
C ALA A 81 -4.78 -22.84 -33.47
N ASN A 82 -3.72 -22.51 -32.74
CA ASN A 82 -2.39 -22.31 -33.30
C ASN A 82 -1.40 -22.80 -32.25
N GLU A 83 -0.99 -24.07 -32.42
CA GLU A 83 0.13 -24.67 -31.71
C GLU A 83 1.41 -23.90 -32.08
N SER A 84 1.78 -22.97 -31.22
CA SER A 84 3.17 -22.57 -31.06
C SER A 84 3.67 -23.25 -29.80
N GLU A 85 4.85 -23.86 -29.89
CA GLU A 85 5.55 -24.47 -28.75
C GLU A 85 5.81 -23.36 -27.72
N GLY A 86 4.84 -23.16 -26.84
CA GLY A 86 4.89 -22.19 -25.77
C GLY A 86 5.96 -22.60 -24.79
N GLU A 87 6.96 -21.74 -24.63
CA GLU A 87 7.71 -21.65 -23.38
C GLU A 87 6.73 -21.87 -22.23
N LYS A 88 6.96 -22.91 -21.43
CA LYS A 88 6.18 -23.17 -20.22
C LYS A 88 6.23 -21.88 -19.40
N ILE A 89 5.12 -21.13 -19.41
CA ILE A 89 4.90 -20.03 -18.49
C ILE A 89 5.17 -20.64 -17.10
N PRO A 90 6.13 -20.15 -16.32
CA PRO A 90 6.36 -20.65 -14.98
C PRO A 90 5.02 -20.62 -14.25
N GLU A 91 4.52 -21.77 -13.83
CA GLU A 91 3.35 -21.83 -12.96
C GLU A 91 3.62 -20.89 -11.79
N MET A 92 2.77 -19.87 -11.63
CA MET A 92 2.90 -18.97 -10.49
C MET A 92 2.80 -19.82 -9.22
N PRO A 93 3.73 -19.67 -8.25
CA PRO A 93 3.69 -20.44 -7.02
C PRO A 93 2.32 -20.32 -6.39
N THR A 94 1.66 -21.44 -6.12
CA THR A 94 0.42 -21.44 -5.35
C THR A 94 0.71 -20.82 -3.99
N PRO A 95 -0.10 -19.85 -3.51
CA PRO A 95 0.12 -19.24 -2.21
C PRO A 95 0.17 -20.34 -1.14
N ASP A 96 1.20 -20.32 -0.31
CA ASP A 96 1.25 -21.20 0.86
C ASP A 96 0.28 -20.63 1.91
N PRO A 97 -0.85 -21.30 2.19
CA PRO A 97 -1.85 -20.80 3.14
C PRO A 97 -1.32 -20.78 4.57
N THR A 98 -0.20 -21.46 4.84
CA THR A 98 0.44 -21.50 6.16
C THR A 98 1.53 -20.44 6.33
N LEU A 99 1.88 -19.68 5.29
CA LEU A 99 2.92 -18.66 5.39
C LEU A 99 2.35 -17.30 5.82
N LEU A 100 2.67 -16.89 7.04
CA LEU A 100 2.43 -15.54 7.55
C LEU A 100 3.62 -14.65 7.21
N SER A 101 3.37 -13.55 6.49
CA SER A 101 4.36 -12.51 6.19
C SER A 101 4.00 -11.21 6.92
N ILE A 102 5.00 -10.58 7.55
CA ILE A 102 4.86 -9.34 8.33
C ILE A 102 5.94 -8.36 7.88
N LEU A 103 5.54 -7.25 7.28
CA LEU A 103 6.42 -6.12 6.99
C LEU A 103 6.34 -5.10 8.13
N LEU A 104 7.47 -4.82 8.78
CA LEU A 104 7.54 -3.87 9.89
C LEU A 104 8.11 -2.54 9.43
N LEU A 105 7.33 -1.46 9.61
CA LEU A 105 7.67 -0.11 9.17
C LEU A 105 7.64 0.88 10.34
N GLU A 106 8.27 2.04 10.13
CA GLU A 106 8.13 3.23 10.98
C GLU A 106 6.66 3.54 11.25
N ARG A 107 6.37 3.92 12.49
CA ARG A 107 5.01 4.30 12.88
C ARG A 107 4.72 5.71 12.36
N LEU A 108 3.68 5.83 11.56
CA LEU A 108 3.24 7.11 10.97
C LEU A 108 1.97 7.63 11.64
N GLY A 109 1.67 8.90 11.37
CA GLY A 109 0.54 9.64 11.88
C GLY A 109 -0.74 9.46 11.06
N GLU A 110 -1.48 10.54 10.89
CA GLU A 110 -2.79 10.55 10.26
C GLU A 110 -2.71 10.73 8.73
N ARG A 111 -3.84 10.47 8.07
CA ARG A 111 -4.00 10.78 6.64
C ARG A 111 -4.20 12.28 6.44
N MET A 112 -4.03 12.73 5.20
CA MET A 112 -4.33 14.12 4.84
C MET A 112 -5.77 14.51 5.21
N PRO A 113 -6.02 15.74 5.68
CA PRO A 113 -7.36 16.19 6.02
C PRO A 113 -8.23 16.26 4.75
N VAL A 114 -9.52 15.98 4.92
CA VAL A 114 -10.51 15.94 3.83
C VAL A 114 -11.52 17.06 4.05
N GLY A 115 -11.76 17.88 3.04
CA GLY A 115 -12.62 19.07 3.14
C GLY A 115 -11.90 20.36 3.56
N GLU A 116 -10.57 20.32 3.70
CA GLU A 116 -9.75 21.47 4.12
C GLU A 116 -8.77 21.91 3.03
N SER A 117 -8.20 23.12 3.15
CA SER A 117 -7.15 23.56 2.24
C SER A 117 -5.86 22.78 2.49
N LEU A 118 -5.31 22.24 1.41
CA LEU A 118 -4.05 21.48 1.41
C LEU A 118 -2.87 22.28 0.85
N ASP A 119 -2.98 23.60 0.73
CA ASP A 119 -1.93 24.43 0.10
C ASP A 119 -0.56 24.27 0.77
N HIS A 120 -0.53 24.05 2.09
CA HIS A 120 0.69 23.83 2.86
C HIS A 120 1.26 22.40 2.76
N ILE A 121 0.51 21.44 2.19
CA ILE A 121 0.90 20.02 2.06
C ILE A 121 1.37 19.70 0.64
N LYS A 122 0.85 20.43 -0.35
CA LYS A 122 1.11 20.19 -1.78
C LYS A 122 2.59 20.11 -2.11
N ASP A 123 3.34 21.14 -1.73
CA ASP A 123 4.76 21.24 -2.09
C ASP A 123 5.55 20.10 -1.46
N ASP A 124 5.29 19.80 -0.18
CA ASP A 124 5.97 18.72 0.56
C ASP A 124 5.73 17.34 -0.08
N VAL A 125 4.49 17.03 -0.45
CA VAL A 125 4.16 15.76 -1.13
C VAL A 125 4.76 15.72 -2.54
N HIS A 126 4.73 16.83 -3.27
CA HIS A 126 5.36 16.90 -4.60
C HIS A 126 6.86 16.62 -4.54
N GLU A 127 7.55 17.18 -3.55
CA GLU A 127 8.97 16.97 -3.31
C GLU A 127 9.29 15.52 -2.95
N ILE A 128 8.46 14.86 -2.14
CA ILE A 128 8.59 13.41 -1.87
C ILE A 128 8.56 12.60 -3.18
N TYR A 129 7.61 12.87 -4.08
CA TYR A 129 7.58 12.18 -5.38
C TYR A 129 8.73 12.58 -6.31
N ASN A 130 9.32 13.77 -6.12
CA ASN A 130 10.56 14.15 -6.79
C ASN A 130 11.74 13.28 -6.32
N ASP A 131 11.82 12.99 -5.01
CA ASP A 131 12.83 12.09 -4.45
C ASP A 131 12.70 10.67 -5.01
N LEU A 132 11.48 10.13 -5.10
CA LEU A 132 11.23 8.82 -5.74
C LEU A 132 11.67 8.82 -7.22
N SER A 133 11.36 9.91 -7.94
CA SER A 133 11.76 10.07 -9.34
C SER A 133 13.28 10.10 -9.51
N ARG A 134 14.04 10.66 -8.57
CA ARG A 134 15.53 10.67 -8.61
C ARG A 134 16.11 9.26 -8.47
N LEU A 135 15.41 8.37 -7.78
CA LEU A 135 15.79 6.96 -7.62
C LEU A 135 15.29 6.07 -8.78
N GLY A 136 14.56 6.63 -9.75
CA GLY A 136 13.97 5.86 -10.85
C GLY A 136 12.80 4.99 -10.39
N ILE A 137 12.11 5.37 -9.32
CA ILE A 137 11.00 4.62 -8.74
C ILE A 137 9.69 5.32 -9.08
N GLU A 138 8.77 4.56 -9.67
CA GLU A 138 7.40 4.98 -9.98
C GLU A 138 6.45 4.24 -9.05
N HIS A 139 5.73 4.97 -8.18
CA HIS A 139 4.89 4.39 -7.12
C HIS A 139 3.63 3.69 -7.64
N LEU A 140 3.04 4.19 -8.74
CA LEU A 140 1.86 3.67 -9.42
C LEU A 140 0.54 3.62 -8.62
N ASP A 141 0.53 3.73 -7.28
CA ASP A 141 -0.69 3.79 -6.45
C ASP A 141 -0.80 5.10 -5.64
N ILE A 142 -0.69 6.24 -6.34
CA ILE A 142 -0.76 7.57 -5.72
C ILE A 142 -2.19 7.86 -5.28
N ARG A 143 -2.47 7.71 -3.98
CA ARG A 143 -3.80 7.88 -3.39
C ARG A 143 -3.76 8.40 -1.97
N TRP A 144 -4.90 8.91 -1.52
CA TRP A 144 -5.07 9.51 -0.19
C TRP A 144 -4.65 8.58 0.96
N SER A 145 -4.95 7.29 0.87
CA SER A 145 -4.63 6.32 1.93
C SER A 145 -3.14 6.02 2.07
N ASN A 146 -2.34 6.32 1.04
CA ASN A 146 -0.94 5.91 0.94
C ASN A 146 0.03 7.07 1.24
N ILE A 147 -0.50 8.19 1.74
CA ILE A 147 0.27 9.37 2.14
C ILE A 147 -0.14 9.69 3.59
N LEU A 148 0.81 9.51 4.51
CA LEU A 148 0.59 9.65 5.95
C LEU A 148 1.53 10.70 6.54
N SER A 149 1.07 11.40 7.57
CA SER A 149 1.90 12.38 8.27
C SER A 149 2.96 11.68 9.12
N VAL A 150 4.01 12.41 9.47
CA VAL A 150 4.98 11.98 10.48
C VAL A 150 4.40 12.23 11.87
N ILE A 151 4.64 11.32 12.81
CA ILE A 151 4.29 11.56 14.21
C ILE A 151 5.23 12.62 14.76
N GLN A 152 4.68 13.74 15.22
CA GLN A 152 5.44 14.75 15.95
C GLN A 152 5.51 14.34 17.43
N ASP A 153 6.35 13.37 17.73
CA ASP A 153 6.70 13.04 19.12
C ASP A 153 8.04 13.74 19.45
N PRO A 154 8.10 14.59 20.50
CA PRO A 154 9.35 15.24 20.90
C PRO A 154 10.48 14.26 21.24
N ASP A 155 10.17 13.01 21.57
CA ASP A 155 11.16 11.98 21.88
C ASP A 155 11.49 11.09 20.66
N ASP A 156 10.85 11.28 19.50
CA ASP A 156 11.09 10.51 18.29
C ASP A 156 12.00 11.27 17.30
N GLU A 157 13.25 10.83 17.21
CA GLU A 157 14.27 11.34 16.28
C GLU A 157 13.88 11.21 14.80
N SER A 158 12.86 10.41 14.46
CA SER A 158 12.36 10.25 13.09
C SER A 158 11.73 11.53 12.52
N SER A 159 11.18 12.39 13.40
CA SER A 159 10.41 13.60 13.04
C SER A 159 11.23 14.77 12.47
N GLY A 160 12.56 14.63 12.39
CA GLY A 160 13.47 15.74 12.07
C GLY A 160 14.50 15.50 10.98
N THR A 161 14.46 14.37 10.25
CA THR A 161 15.48 14.10 9.22
C THR A 161 15.30 15.05 8.04
N VAL A 162 16.28 15.93 7.82
CA VAL A 162 16.27 16.90 6.71
C VAL A 162 16.56 16.17 5.40
N CYS A 163 15.69 16.36 4.41
CA CYS A 163 15.90 15.83 3.07
C CYS A 163 17.13 16.52 2.43
N PRO A 164 18.12 15.76 1.93
CA PRO A 164 19.30 16.33 1.29
C PRO A 164 19.00 17.08 -0.02
N ASN A 165 17.87 16.79 -0.67
CA ASN A 165 17.48 17.41 -1.94
C ASN A 165 16.70 18.72 -1.77
N HIS A 166 15.90 18.85 -0.70
CA HIS A 166 14.99 19.98 -0.48
C HIS A 166 15.43 20.90 0.67
N GLY A 167 16.26 20.42 1.59
CA GLY A 167 16.81 21.23 2.68
C GLY A 167 15.87 21.47 3.86
N HIS A 168 14.75 20.75 3.93
CA HIS A 168 13.88 20.68 5.10
C HIS A 168 13.44 19.24 5.40
N ALA A 169 12.88 19.02 6.58
CA ALA A 169 12.28 17.75 6.95
C ALA A 169 10.84 17.68 6.41
N HIS A 170 10.56 16.65 5.61
CA HIS A 170 9.21 16.39 5.12
C HIS A 170 8.30 15.99 6.28
N GLN A 171 7.06 16.48 6.27
CA GLN A 171 6.03 16.18 7.27
C GLN A 171 5.14 15.00 6.85
N TRP A 172 5.34 14.49 5.63
CA TRP A 172 4.60 13.37 5.07
C TRP A 172 5.54 12.23 4.65
N ARG A 173 4.98 11.03 4.52
CA ARG A 173 5.62 9.83 4.00
C ARG A 173 4.70 9.11 3.05
N VAL A 174 5.26 8.51 2.01
CA VAL A 174 4.54 7.63 1.08
C VAL A 174 4.77 6.17 1.49
N ILE A 175 3.72 5.35 1.40
CA ILE A 175 3.71 3.91 1.73
C ILE A 175 3.09 3.10 0.59
N ASP A 176 3.02 1.78 0.75
CA ASP A 176 2.32 0.85 -0.15
C ASP A 176 2.98 0.79 -1.54
N PHE A 177 4.17 0.18 -1.58
CA PHE A 177 4.97 0.02 -2.80
C PHE A 177 4.73 -1.33 -3.50
N ASP A 178 3.64 -2.02 -3.19
CA ASP A 178 3.35 -3.37 -3.69
C ASP A 178 3.14 -3.46 -5.22
N VAL A 179 2.78 -2.33 -5.84
CA VAL A 179 2.66 -2.17 -7.30
C VAL A 179 3.68 -1.19 -7.89
N ALA A 180 4.66 -0.74 -7.10
CA ALA A 180 5.68 0.18 -7.58
C ALA A 180 6.56 -0.48 -8.65
N ARG A 181 7.25 0.35 -9.45
CA ARG A 181 8.12 -0.08 -10.54
C ARG A 181 9.42 0.70 -10.56
N LYS A 182 10.53 0.00 -10.78
CA LYS A 182 11.81 0.61 -11.16
C LYS A 182 11.86 0.84 -12.66
N THR A 183 12.22 2.05 -13.08
CA THR A 183 12.20 2.48 -14.47
C THR A 183 13.48 3.23 -14.84
N ASN A 184 13.83 3.22 -16.12
CA ASN A 184 14.89 4.04 -16.70
C ASN A 184 14.35 5.35 -17.28
N GLY A 185 13.11 5.71 -16.95
CA GLY A 185 12.50 6.98 -17.32
C GLY A 185 13.32 8.17 -16.82
N THR A 186 13.24 9.29 -17.54
CA THR A 186 13.87 10.53 -17.06
C THR A 186 13.13 11.07 -15.83
N ILE A 187 13.85 11.76 -14.94
CA ILE A 187 13.25 12.42 -13.76
C ILE A 187 12.05 13.29 -14.16
N ILE A 188 12.19 14.06 -15.24
CA ILE A 188 11.12 14.94 -15.77
C ILE A 188 9.87 14.15 -16.18
N TYR A 189 10.05 12.96 -16.75
CA TYR A 189 8.92 12.11 -17.15
C TYR A 189 8.18 11.56 -15.93
N MET A 190 8.90 11.03 -14.95
CA MET A 190 8.32 10.48 -13.73
C MET A 190 7.63 11.57 -12.89
N ASP A 191 8.26 12.73 -12.76
CA ASP A 191 7.70 13.89 -12.07
C ASP A 191 6.37 14.35 -12.71
N LYS A 192 6.28 14.33 -14.04
CA LYS A 192 5.03 14.60 -14.76
C LYS A 192 3.97 13.53 -14.52
N CYS A 193 4.34 12.25 -14.52
CA CYS A 193 3.40 11.16 -14.25
C CYS A 193 2.82 11.27 -12.84
N ALA A 194 3.68 11.41 -11.82
CA ALA A 194 3.26 11.60 -10.44
C ALA A 194 2.43 12.88 -10.27
N GLY A 195 2.88 13.99 -10.85
CA GLY A 195 2.20 15.28 -10.80
C GLY A 195 0.78 15.23 -11.37
N SER A 196 0.54 14.43 -12.42
CA SER A 196 -0.81 14.29 -13.00
C SER A 196 -1.81 13.68 -12.02
N TRP A 197 -1.37 12.72 -11.18
CA TRP A 197 -2.18 12.10 -10.13
C TRP A 197 -2.31 13.00 -8.91
N LEU A 198 -1.22 13.64 -8.48
CA LEU A 198 -1.25 14.59 -7.37
C LEU A 198 -2.22 15.76 -7.64
N VAL A 199 -2.28 16.27 -8.87
CA VAL A 199 -3.25 17.29 -9.26
C VAL A 199 -4.69 16.81 -9.05
N ARG A 200 -5.00 15.56 -9.40
CA ARG A 200 -6.34 15.00 -9.18
C ARG A 200 -6.64 14.90 -7.68
N LEU A 201 -5.69 14.41 -6.91
CA LEU A 201 -5.82 14.27 -5.45
C LEU A 201 -6.08 15.64 -4.80
N PHE A 202 -5.21 16.62 -5.04
CA PHE A 202 -5.29 17.94 -4.44
C PHE A 202 -6.44 18.82 -4.96
N LEU A 203 -7.03 18.50 -6.12
CA LEU A 203 -8.23 19.19 -6.61
C LEU A 203 -9.51 18.71 -5.90
N ASN A 204 -9.50 17.51 -5.33
CA ASN A 204 -10.71 16.83 -4.84
C ASN A 204 -10.77 16.67 -3.33
N LEU A 205 -9.63 16.45 -2.66
CA LEU A 205 -9.61 16.36 -1.19
C LEU A 205 -10.18 17.62 -0.50
N PRO A 206 -9.85 18.87 -0.92
CA PRO A 206 -10.46 20.06 -0.33
C PRO A 206 -11.97 20.18 -0.54
N LYS A 207 -12.53 19.44 -1.50
CA LYS A 207 -13.97 19.40 -1.79
C LYS A 207 -14.68 18.29 -1.01
N GLY A 208 -13.98 17.60 -0.11
CA GLY A 208 -14.50 16.45 0.62
C GLY A 208 -14.58 15.18 -0.21
N ARG A 209 -13.86 15.09 -1.34
CA ARG A 209 -13.94 13.95 -2.26
C ARG A 209 -12.62 13.19 -2.29
N ILE A 210 -12.66 11.94 -1.88
CA ILE A 210 -11.57 10.98 -2.08
C ILE A 210 -11.74 10.40 -3.49
N ILE A 211 -10.68 10.46 -4.29
CA ILE A 211 -10.62 9.86 -5.62
C ILE A 211 -9.58 8.77 -5.56
N GLU A 212 -9.98 7.57 -5.97
CA GLU A 212 -9.06 6.45 -6.12
C GLU A 212 -8.51 6.39 -7.56
N PRO A 213 -7.34 5.77 -7.78
CA PRO A 213 -6.73 5.72 -9.11
C PRO A 213 -7.58 5.04 -10.19
N TRP A 214 -8.59 4.25 -9.81
CA TRP A 214 -9.51 3.55 -10.70
C TRP A 214 -10.85 4.28 -10.94
N ASP A 215 -11.07 5.45 -10.31
CA ASP A 215 -12.24 6.30 -10.53
C ASP A 215 -12.04 7.30 -11.69
#